data_AF-A0A1V5IQ89-F1
#
_entry.id   AF-A0A1V5IQ89-F1
#
_cell.length_a   1.000
_cell.length_b   1.000
_cell.length_c   1.000
_cell.angle_alpha   90.00
_cell.angle_beta   90.00
_cell.angle_gamma   90.00
#
_symmetry.space_group_name_H-M   'P 1'
#
loop_
_entity.id
_entity.type
_entity.pdbx_description
1 polymer ?
#
loop_
_entity_poly.entity_id
_entity_poly.type
_entity_poly.pdbx_seq_one_letter_code
_entity_poly.pdbx_strand_id
1 'polypeptide(L)' 'MVYGTPDEVDAYCRELIEDCAPGGGFILGAECETPWDSKRENVVAMKRCAAKYGTY' A
#
# COMPACT_ATOMS: atom_id res chain seq x y z
N MET A 1 -3.11 -7.56 3.05
CA MET A 1 -4.31 -6.95 3.66
C MET A 1 -5.05 -7.86 4.64
N VAL A 2 -5.21 -9.15 4.35
CA VAL A 2 -5.93 -10.10 5.25
C VAL A 2 -5.04 -10.60 6.39
N TYR A 3 -3.84 -11.09 6.08
CA TYR A 3 -2.99 -11.79 7.05
C TYR A 3 -1.91 -10.92 7.72
N GLY A 4 -1.57 -9.77 7.14
CA GLY A 4 -0.52 -8.88 7.68
C GLY A 4 -0.99 -7.99 8.83
N THR A 5 -0.01 -7.32 9.43
CA THR A 5 -0.16 -6.19 10.34
C THR A 5 -0.10 -4.85 9.59
N PRO A 6 -0.57 -3.75 10.18
CA PRO A 6 -0.49 -2.42 9.56
C PRO A 6 0.94 -2.01 9.21
N ASP A 7 1.92 -2.36 10.05
CA ASP A 7 3.33 -2.03 9.86
C ASP A 7 3.95 -2.83 8.70
N GLU A 8 3.61 -4.11 8.57
CA GLU A 8 4.04 -4.93 7.42
C GLU A 8 3.44 -4.40 6.12
N VAL A 9 2.19 -3.92 6.15
CA VAL A 9 1.55 -3.30 4.99
C VAL A 9 2.22 -1.98 4.62
N ASP A 10 2.53 -1.11 5.59
CA ASP A 10 3.25 0.16 5.34
C ASP A 10 4.65 -0.11 4.77
N ALA A 11 5.39 -1.06 5.33
CA ALA A 11 6.73 -1.44 4.87
C ALA A 11 6.72 -1.96 3.42
N TYR A 12 5.81 -2.89 3.10
CA TYR A 12 5.70 -3.45 1.76
C TYR A 12 5.23 -2.41 0.73
N CYS A 13 4.23 -1.60 1.08
CA CYS A 13 3.77 -0.54 0.18
C CYS A 13 4.85 0.52 -0.04
N ARG A 14 5.71 0.80 0.94
CA ARG A 14 6.85 1.71 0.78
C ARG A 14 7.88 1.14 -0.19
N GLU A 15 8.26 -0.13 -0.03
CA GLU A 15 9.20 -0.82 -0.94
C GLU A 15 8.71 -0.77 -2.39
N LEU A 16 7.43 -1.07 -2.62
CA LEU A 16 6.83 -0.96 -3.95
C LEU A 16 6.90 0.45 -4.54
N ILE A 17 6.64 1.48 -3.73
CA ILE A 17 6.72 2.87 -4.18
C ILE A 17 8.18 3.21 -4.51
N GLU A 18 9.15 2.84 -3.67
CA GLU A 18 10.56 3.13 -3.89
C GLU A 18 11.09 2.46 -5.17
N ASP A 19 10.65 1.24 -5.46
CA ASP A 19 11.09 0.48 -6.62
C ASP A 19 10.38 0.90 -7.92
N CYS A 20 9.08 1.19 -7.86
CA CYS A 20 8.24 1.35 -9.05
C CYS A 20 7.84 2.81 -9.35
N ALA A 21 7.88 3.73 -8.38
CA ALA A 21 7.57 5.13 -8.62
C ALA A 21 8.62 5.93 -9.42
N PRO A 22 9.93 5.60 -9.42
CA PRO A 22 10.89 6.32 -10.26
C PRO A 22 10.50 6.28 -11.74
N GLY A 23 10.38 7.46 -12.36
CA GLY A 23 9.88 7.61 -13.74
C GLY A 23 8.40 7.96 -13.84
N GLY A 24 7.68 7.98 -12.73
CA GLY A 24 6.27 8.38 -12.65
C GLY A 24 5.30 7.33 -13.20
N GLY A 25 3.99 7.59 -13.04
CA GLY A 25 2.94 6.73 -13.59
C GLY A 25 2.61 5.48 -12.75
N PHE A 26 3.26 5.30 -11.61
CA PHE A 26 2.93 4.24 -10.67
C PHE A 26 1.65 4.57 -9.87
N ILE A 27 0.73 3.61 -9.80
CA ILE A 27 -0.52 3.72 -9.02
C ILE A 27 -0.54 2.56 -8.03
N LEU A 28 -0.54 2.88 -6.73
CA LEU A 28 -0.69 1.89 -5.67
C LEU A 28 -2.16 1.48 -5.52
N GLY A 29 -2.45 0.18 -5.65
CA GLY A 29 -3.79 -0.37 -5.51
C GLY A 29 -3.78 -1.83 -5.07
N ALA A 30 -4.98 -2.39 -4.82
CA ALA A 30 -5.12 -3.83 -4.64
C ALA A 30 -4.97 -4.54 -6.00
N GLU A 31 -4.35 -5.72 -6.01
CA GLU A 31 -4.02 -6.45 -7.24
C GLU A 31 -5.26 -6.82 -8.08
N CYS A 32 -6.37 -7.17 -7.42
CA CYS A 32 -7.62 -7.54 -8.08
C CYS A 32 -8.80 -6.83 -7.42
N GLU A 33 -9.03 -7.15 -6.15
CA GLU A 33 -10.04 -6.53 -5.30
C GLU A 33 -9.52 -6.45 -3.87
N THR A 34 -10.15 -5.63 -3.04
CA THR A 34 -9.88 -5.67 -1.59
C THR A 34 -10.68 -6.84 -1.01
N PRO A 35 -10.03 -7.88 -0.45
CA PRO A 35 -10.74 -9.03 0.11
C PRO A 35 -11.73 -8.60 1.20
N TRP A 36 -12.88 -9.26 1.26
CA TRP A 36 -13.98 -8.95 2.20
C TRP A 36 -13.59 -9.09 3.68
N ASP A 37 -12.60 -9.94 3.97
CA ASP A 37 -12.02 -10.20 5.29
C ASP A 37 -10.76 -9.35 5.56
N SER A 38 -10.50 -8.34 4.74
CA SER A 38 -9.40 -7.40 4.98
C SER A 38 -9.59 -6.65 6.28
N LYS A 39 -8.55 -6.65 7.12
CA LYS A 39 -8.53 -5.84 8.34
C LYS A 39 -8.57 -4.36 7.96
N ARG A 40 -9.46 -3.60 8.59
CA ARG A 40 -9.65 -2.17 8.31
C ARG A 40 -8.35 -1.37 8.50
N GLU A 41 -7.58 -1.73 9.52
CA GLU A 41 -6.32 -1.09 9.89
C GLU A 41 -5.29 -1.21 8.75
N ASN A 42 -5.29 -2.35 8.07
CA ASN A 42 -4.41 -2.60 6.93
C ASN A 42 -4.80 -1.76 5.71
N VAL A 43 -6.11 -1.63 5.43
CA VAL A 43 -6.63 -0.73 4.38
C VAL A 43 -6.23 0.72 4.64
N VAL A 44 -6.36 1.15 5.90
CA VAL A 44 -5.94 2.49 6.30
C VAL A 44 -4.42 2.66 6.21
N ALA A 45 -3.63 1.64 6.55
CA ALA A 45 -2.17 1.66 6.43
C ALA A 45 -1.73 1.85 4.97
N MET A 46 -2.28 1.09 4.03
CA MET A 46 -2.00 1.24 2.60
C MET A 46 -2.29 2.67 2.10
N LYS A 47 -3.46 3.24 2.47
CA LYS A 47 -3.81 4.63 2.11
C LYS A 47 -2.83 5.64 2.71
N ARG A 48 -2.42 5.45 3.98
CA ARG A 48 -1.46 6.32 4.66
C ARG A 48 -0.08 6.23 4.01
N CYS A 49 0.37 5.04 3.65
CA CYS A 49 1.61 4.82 2.93
C CYS A 49 1.62 5.56 1.59
N ALA A 50 0.56 5.41 0.79
CA ALA A 50 0.40 6.15 -0.47
C ALA A 50 0.45 7.67 -0.26
N ALA A 51 -0.19 8.20 0.79
CA ALA A 51 -0.16 9.64 1.09
C ALA A 51 1.20 10.16 1.58
N LYS A 52 2.00 9.30 2.24
CA LYS A 52 3.33 9.67 2.76
C LYS A 52 4.42 9.60 1.69
N TYR A 53 4.43 8.53 0.89
CA TYR A 53 5.54 8.22 -0.01
C TYR A 53 5.16 8.36 -1.49
N GLY A 54 3.87 8.36 -1.82
CA GLY A 54 3.38 8.44 -3.21
C GLY A 54 3.32 9.86 -3.78
N THR A 55 3.64 10.89 -2.99
CA THR A 55 3.80 12.27 -3.49
C THR A 55 5.26 12.52 -3.81
N TYR A 56 5.59 12.60 -5.10
CA TYR A 56 6.90 12.94 -5.64
C TYR A 56 6.77 14.12 -6.62
#